data_AF-A0A2D5ZQ81-F1
#
_entry.id   AF-A0A2D5ZQ81-F1
#
_cell.length_a   1.000
_cell.length_b   1.000
_cell.length_c   1.000
_cell.angle_alpha   90.00
_cell.angle_beta   90.00
_cell.angle_gamma   90.00
#
_symmetry.space_group_name_H-M   'P 1'
#
loop_
_entity.id
_entity.type
_entity.pdbx_description
1 polymer ?
#
loop_
_entity_poly.entity_id
_entity_poly.type
_entity_poly.pdbx_seq_one_letter_code
_entity_poly.pdbx_strand_id
1 'polypeptide(L)'
;MRELFRPLETSPPLPDATPFRAIAPLLCCLSLAPLAPSATILVPQDHATIQEAIGAASDGDEIVVAPGTYDEDSVDFTGKRIVVRGTDPLDPAVVAATVIDAGSRGSVVVFESGEDSLSVLRGLALRDGQAQRGGGIRCVASAPIIEHCIIGPNRADDGGGVSTEAPGRPTLVYCDIAGNTAESGGGVFAEGEGGGIRIESCTIRRNASTGTSAPGGGALGLHLKSYSSILNSTITENSAAIGGAIDQRYQGTSLLLHSTIAFNDGDGIVVNYSDHATLVNCILWGNTQEQINGSAQDVEVYHCDVEGGFEGGIGNIDGDPRFVDAEADNYRLLLDSPCIDAGTDVKTTAFDQDGVPRPYGRGIDIGAYEAIPSFYLDPDGLPAEVRAGDSLSYDIVVTNPSKLAQELDSLVVTYAWSPGSEDVVYSGAPISLAPADTARWSVVTVPIVIGEYEVATRAYRVRRADRSRRQAVDSAAERWNDPRARRLRDDSERDRIRRRWRRDRDRSRHPRRTRHRLPRQGDHGSRRGSRRRSDRSRDHRRRDRPGASLPLQRRRHFFGAADGAHGPRRKRDR
;
A
#
# COMPACT_ATOMS: atom_id res chain seq x y z
N MET A 1 18.25 24.15 9.46
CA MET A 1 18.61 22.84 8.87
C MET A 1 19.55 21.95 9.69
N ARG A 2 20.42 22.45 10.60
CA ARG A 2 21.17 21.58 11.57
C ARG A 2 20.47 21.37 12.93
N GLU A 3 19.34 22.02 13.19
CA GLU A 3 18.60 21.87 14.46
C GLU A 3 17.36 20.96 14.39
N LEU A 4 16.96 20.50 13.20
CA LEU A 4 15.77 19.63 12.99
C LEU A 4 16.04 18.13 13.23
N PHE A 5 17.27 17.76 13.62
CA PHE A 5 17.66 16.36 13.87
C PHE A 5 18.48 16.22 15.16
N ARG A 6 17.94 16.68 16.30
CA ARG A 6 18.41 16.16 17.59
C ARG A 6 17.66 14.85 17.89
N PRO A 7 18.35 13.78 18.31
CA PRO A 7 17.68 12.64 18.91
C PRO A 7 16.90 13.10 20.15
N LEU A 8 15.70 12.57 20.34
CA LEU A 8 14.96 12.63 21.59
C LEU A 8 15.75 11.91 22.69
N GLU A 9 16.68 12.61 23.34
CA GLU A 9 17.26 12.22 24.61
C GLU A 9 16.94 13.29 25.66
N THR A 10 15.76 13.17 26.29
CA THR A 10 15.58 13.60 27.69
C THR A 10 14.39 12.84 28.28
N SER A 11 14.64 11.63 28.79
CA SER A 11 13.86 11.11 29.92
C SER A 11 14.26 11.91 31.17
N PRO A 12 13.35 12.16 32.13
CA PRO A 12 13.70 12.84 33.38
C PRO A 12 14.72 12.01 34.17
N PRO A 13 15.62 12.65 34.93
CA PRO A 13 16.70 11.95 35.63
C PRO A 13 16.12 11.02 36.70
N LEU A 14 16.58 9.77 36.71
CA LEU A 14 16.37 8.83 37.80
C LEU A 14 17.03 9.36 39.09
N PRO A 15 16.40 9.19 40.27
CA PRO A 15 16.98 9.63 41.54
C PRO A 15 18.20 8.79 41.93
N ASP A 16 19.17 9.47 42.56
CA ASP A 16 20.51 9.00 42.92
C ASP A 16 20.57 7.60 43.54
N ALA A 17 21.53 6.82 43.05
CA ALA A 17 21.87 5.49 43.54
C ALA A 17 22.42 5.53 44.97
N THR A 18 21.75 4.83 45.88
CA THR A 18 22.33 4.38 47.15
C THR A 18 22.99 3.01 46.95
N PRO A 19 24.14 2.71 47.60
CA PRO A 19 24.89 1.49 47.33
C PRO A 19 24.22 0.29 48.00
N PHE A 20 23.60 -0.59 47.21
CA PHE A 20 23.04 -1.85 47.70
C PHE A 20 24.14 -2.89 47.91
N ARG A 21 24.14 -3.45 49.13
CA ARG A 21 24.96 -4.58 49.58
C ARG A 21 24.66 -5.83 48.74
N ALA A 22 25.71 -6.60 48.48
CA ALA A 22 25.67 -7.91 47.82
C ALA A 22 24.67 -8.86 48.49
N ILE A 23 23.73 -9.38 47.70
CA ILE A 23 22.95 -10.59 48.00
C ILE A 23 23.24 -11.59 46.88
N ALA A 24 23.59 -12.81 47.27
CA ALA A 24 24.03 -13.91 46.42
C ALA A 24 23.01 -14.30 45.34
N PRO A 25 23.45 -14.84 44.18
CA PRO A 25 22.53 -15.21 43.11
C PRO A 25 21.78 -16.49 43.50
N LEU A 26 20.46 -16.39 43.59
CA LEU A 26 19.59 -17.55 43.49
C LEU A 26 19.67 -18.02 42.03
N LEU A 27 20.30 -19.17 41.79
CA LEU A 27 20.22 -19.86 40.50
C LEU A 27 18.74 -20.23 40.24
N CYS A 28 18.00 -19.35 39.59
CA CYS A 28 16.85 -19.77 38.80
C CYS A 28 17.42 -20.51 37.59
N CYS A 29 17.38 -21.83 37.62
CA CYS A 29 17.47 -22.65 36.43
C CYS A 29 16.29 -22.25 35.52
N LEU A 30 16.48 -21.21 34.70
CA LEU A 30 15.72 -21.07 33.47
C LEU A 30 16.07 -22.32 32.68
N SER A 31 15.13 -23.27 32.63
CA SER A 31 15.15 -24.27 31.59
C SER A 31 15.15 -23.48 30.27
N LEU A 32 16.29 -23.45 29.58
CA LEU A 32 16.30 -23.26 28.15
C LEU A 32 15.51 -24.45 27.58
N ALA A 33 14.19 -24.30 27.54
CA ALA A 33 13.41 -25.06 26.58
C ALA A 33 14.05 -24.73 25.22
N PRO A 34 14.48 -25.73 24.44
CA PRO A 34 14.90 -25.46 23.08
C PRO A 34 13.76 -24.70 22.41
N LEU A 35 14.07 -23.55 21.80
CA LEU A 35 13.12 -22.89 20.90
C LEU A 35 12.64 -23.98 19.95
N ALA A 36 11.35 -24.30 19.98
CA ALA A 36 10.79 -25.22 19.01
C ALA A 36 11.15 -24.68 17.61
N PRO A 37 11.60 -25.53 16.67
CA PRO A 37 11.82 -25.07 15.32
C PRO A 37 10.51 -24.45 14.80
N SER A 38 10.60 -23.24 14.23
CA SER A 38 9.50 -22.59 13.52
C SER A 38 8.84 -23.60 12.58
N ALA A 39 7.58 -23.92 12.84
CA ALA A 39 6.81 -24.83 12.02
C ALA A 39 6.15 -24.06 10.87
N THR A 40 6.05 -24.73 9.72
CA THR A 40 5.22 -24.26 8.61
C THR A 40 3.91 -25.03 8.64
N ILE A 41 2.79 -24.31 8.78
CA ILE A 41 1.43 -24.85 8.78
C ILE A 41 0.75 -24.44 7.48
N LEU A 42 0.26 -25.42 6.72
CA LEU A 42 -0.31 -25.18 5.40
C LEU A 42 -1.84 -25.10 5.46
N VAL A 43 -2.42 -24.06 4.88
CA VAL A 43 -3.87 -23.89 4.75
C VAL A 43 -4.25 -23.98 3.26
N PRO A 44 -5.16 -24.88 2.84
CA PRO A 44 -6.05 -25.69 3.66
C PRO A 44 -5.54 -27.12 3.98
N GLN A 45 -4.27 -27.43 3.71
CA GLN A 45 -3.78 -28.82 3.73
C GLN A 45 -3.74 -29.44 5.14
N ASP A 46 -3.27 -28.69 6.13
CA ASP A 46 -3.13 -29.13 7.52
C ASP A 46 -4.35 -28.75 8.37
N HIS A 47 -4.94 -27.58 8.08
CA HIS A 47 -6.17 -27.07 8.71
C HIS A 47 -7.11 -26.50 7.65
N ALA A 48 -8.42 -26.66 7.83
CA ALA A 48 -9.39 -26.21 6.83
C ALA A 48 -9.50 -24.68 6.76
N THR A 49 -9.30 -24.01 7.90
CA THR A 49 -9.40 -22.56 8.04
C THR A 49 -8.08 -21.96 8.53
N ILE A 50 -7.90 -20.67 8.29
CA ILE A 50 -6.77 -19.88 8.75
C ILE A 50 -6.83 -19.77 10.28
N GLN A 51 -8.02 -19.54 10.85
CA GLN A 51 -8.17 -19.42 12.30
C GLN A 51 -7.80 -20.72 13.05
N GLU A 52 -8.13 -21.90 12.50
CA GLU A 52 -7.72 -23.18 13.06
C GLU A 52 -6.19 -23.35 13.04
N ALA A 53 -5.54 -22.95 11.94
CA ALA A 53 -4.08 -22.96 11.83
C ALA A 53 -3.44 -22.01 12.85
N ILE A 54 -3.99 -20.81 13.05
CA ILE A 54 -3.54 -19.89 14.11
C ILE A 54 -3.72 -20.55 15.47
N GLY A 55 -4.85 -21.22 15.74
CA GLY A 55 -5.10 -21.95 16.98
C GLY A 55 -4.01 -22.98 17.29
N ALA A 56 -3.54 -23.71 16.28
CA ALA A 56 -2.49 -24.72 16.39
C ALA A 56 -1.06 -24.15 16.46
N ALA A 57 -0.82 -22.96 15.90
CA ALA A 57 0.49 -22.33 15.83
C ALA A 57 1.06 -21.92 17.21
N SER A 58 2.37 -21.96 17.33
CA SER A 58 3.15 -21.35 18.42
C SER A 58 3.89 -20.11 17.93
N ASP A 59 4.37 -19.27 18.85
CA ASP A 59 5.20 -18.11 18.49
C ASP A 59 6.40 -18.55 17.64
N GLY A 60 6.63 -17.84 16.53
CA GLY A 60 7.67 -18.11 15.55
C GLY A 60 7.21 -18.99 14.38
N ASP A 61 6.03 -19.59 14.41
CA ASP A 61 5.49 -20.39 13.31
C ASP A 61 5.06 -19.52 12.11
N GLU A 62 5.00 -20.15 10.95
CA GLU A 62 4.52 -19.57 9.70
C GLU A 62 3.30 -20.34 9.19
N ILE A 63 2.22 -19.62 8.93
CA ILE A 63 1.00 -20.13 8.29
C ILE A 63 1.03 -19.73 6.82
N VAL A 64 1.05 -20.72 5.93
CA VAL A 64 1.12 -20.52 4.48
C VAL A 64 -0.23 -20.88 3.86
N VAL A 65 -0.88 -19.85 3.31
CA VAL A 65 -2.22 -19.92 2.74
C VAL A 65 -2.11 -20.07 1.22
N ALA A 66 -2.65 -21.17 0.69
CA ALA A 66 -2.74 -21.41 -0.75
C ALA A 66 -3.81 -20.54 -1.41
N PRO A 67 -3.74 -20.27 -2.72
CA PRO A 67 -4.80 -19.54 -3.42
C PRO A 67 -6.17 -20.20 -3.23
N GLY A 68 -7.16 -19.38 -2.90
CA GLY A 68 -8.50 -19.79 -2.52
C GLY A 68 -9.26 -18.63 -1.86
N THR A 69 -10.58 -18.80 -1.72
CA THR A 69 -11.42 -17.91 -0.92
C THR A 69 -11.76 -18.60 0.39
N TYR A 70 -11.35 -17.98 1.48
CA TYR A 70 -11.53 -18.47 2.85
C TYR A 70 -12.67 -17.69 3.49
N ASP A 71 -13.80 -18.37 3.66
CA ASP A 71 -14.97 -17.91 4.38
C ASP A 71 -14.66 -17.97 5.87
N GLU A 72 -14.20 -16.84 6.42
CA GLU A 72 -13.84 -16.68 7.82
C GLU A 72 -14.82 -15.70 8.47
N ASP A 73 -15.16 -15.91 9.75
CA ASP A 73 -15.96 -14.91 10.47
C ASP A 73 -15.09 -13.68 10.80
N SER A 74 -13.85 -13.92 11.23
CA SER A 74 -12.77 -12.97 11.48
C SER A 74 -11.49 -13.76 11.75
N VAL A 75 -10.34 -13.29 11.24
CA VAL A 75 -9.03 -13.87 11.56
C VAL A 75 -8.36 -13.07 12.68
N ASP A 76 -8.26 -13.66 13.86
CA ASP A 76 -7.62 -13.10 15.06
C ASP A 76 -6.26 -13.78 15.30
N PHE A 77 -5.21 -12.97 15.44
CA PHE A 77 -3.85 -13.43 15.73
C PHE A 77 -3.67 -13.90 17.19
N THR A 78 -4.59 -13.54 18.09
CA THR A 78 -4.63 -14.00 19.49
C THR A 78 -3.36 -13.69 20.30
N GLY A 79 -2.65 -12.63 19.94
CA GLY A 79 -1.41 -12.18 20.60
C GLY A 79 -0.16 -12.97 20.18
N LYS A 80 -0.27 -13.82 19.15
CA LYS A 80 0.82 -14.71 18.71
C LYS A 80 1.78 -13.99 17.78
N ARG A 81 3.07 -14.22 18.00
CA ARG A 81 4.16 -13.72 17.13
C ARG A 81 4.39 -14.68 15.97
N ILE A 82 3.45 -14.70 15.02
CA ILE A 82 3.43 -15.60 13.86
C ILE A 82 3.39 -14.82 12.54
N VAL A 83 3.77 -15.50 11.47
CA VAL A 83 3.62 -14.97 10.10
C VAL A 83 2.45 -15.69 9.43
N VAL A 84 1.44 -14.95 8.96
CA VAL A 84 0.37 -15.46 8.11
C VAL A 84 0.57 -14.90 6.71
N ARG A 85 0.83 -15.75 5.71
CA ARG A 85 1.13 -15.29 4.35
C ARG A 85 0.55 -16.14 3.23
N GLY A 86 0.39 -15.52 2.07
CA GLY A 86 0.16 -16.24 0.81
C GLY A 86 1.37 -17.10 0.40
N THR A 87 1.13 -18.09 -0.48
CA THR A 87 2.20 -18.95 -1.03
C THR A 87 3.30 -18.18 -1.75
N ASP A 88 2.93 -17.15 -2.52
CA ASP A 88 3.83 -16.18 -3.13
C ASP A 88 3.30 -14.77 -2.86
N PRO A 89 3.76 -14.10 -1.80
CA PRO A 89 3.20 -12.83 -1.37
C PRO A 89 3.63 -11.63 -2.23
N LEU A 90 4.57 -11.81 -3.17
CA LEU A 90 5.06 -10.74 -4.03
C LEU A 90 4.45 -10.77 -5.43
N ASP A 91 3.79 -11.88 -5.80
CA ASP A 91 3.03 -11.99 -7.05
C ASP A 91 1.61 -11.43 -6.83
N PRO A 92 1.25 -10.29 -7.46
CA PRO A 92 -0.08 -9.69 -7.29
C PRO A 92 -1.23 -10.62 -7.68
N ALA A 93 -1.02 -11.54 -8.64
CA ALA A 93 -2.04 -12.50 -9.05
C ALA A 93 -2.29 -13.55 -7.97
N VAL A 94 -1.24 -13.98 -7.26
CA VAL A 94 -1.35 -14.90 -6.13
C VAL A 94 -1.99 -14.21 -4.92
N VAL A 95 -1.60 -12.97 -4.62
CA VAL A 95 -2.22 -12.17 -3.55
C VAL A 95 -3.73 -12.00 -3.82
N ALA A 96 -4.11 -11.56 -5.03
CA ALA A 96 -5.51 -11.37 -5.40
C ALA A 96 -6.32 -12.68 -5.40
N ALA A 97 -5.68 -13.82 -5.64
CA ALA A 97 -6.31 -15.13 -5.60
C ALA A 97 -6.37 -15.76 -4.18
N THR A 98 -5.69 -15.18 -3.19
CA THR A 98 -5.65 -15.69 -1.81
C THR A 98 -6.45 -14.76 -0.90
N VAL A 99 -7.75 -15.02 -0.81
CA VAL A 99 -8.75 -14.10 -0.28
C VAL A 99 -9.26 -14.57 1.08
N ILE A 100 -9.21 -13.68 2.07
CA ILE A 100 -9.98 -13.79 3.32
C ILE A 100 -11.27 -12.98 3.14
N ASP A 101 -12.41 -13.65 3.23
CA ASP A 101 -13.73 -13.09 2.98
C ASP A 101 -14.57 -13.15 4.26
N ALA A 102 -14.85 -11.99 4.85
CA ALA A 102 -15.58 -11.90 6.10
C ALA A 102 -17.11 -12.02 5.95
N GLY A 103 -17.65 -12.01 4.73
CA GLY A 103 -19.10 -12.15 4.49
C GLY A 103 -19.96 -11.13 5.25
N SER A 104 -19.43 -9.93 5.49
CA SER A 104 -20.03 -8.84 6.27
C SER A 104 -20.29 -9.15 7.76
N ARG A 105 -19.53 -10.08 8.35
CA ARG A 105 -19.71 -10.51 9.75
C ARG A 105 -18.85 -9.78 10.79
N GLY A 106 -17.89 -8.98 10.33
CA GLY A 106 -16.99 -8.24 11.21
C GLY A 106 -15.79 -7.70 10.45
N SER A 107 -14.73 -7.40 11.21
CA SER A 107 -13.41 -7.11 10.65
C SER A 107 -12.84 -8.37 10.00
N VAL A 108 -12.20 -8.26 8.85
CA VAL A 108 -11.59 -9.43 8.19
C VAL A 108 -10.43 -9.98 9.02
N VAL A 109 -9.60 -9.09 9.56
CA VAL A 109 -8.47 -9.43 10.43
C VAL A 109 -8.48 -8.54 11.68
N VAL A 110 -8.13 -9.12 12.83
CA VAL A 110 -8.07 -8.43 14.12
C VAL A 110 -6.72 -8.64 14.79
N PHE A 111 -6.17 -7.55 15.33
CA PHE A 111 -5.01 -7.49 16.21
C PHE A 111 -5.40 -6.72 17.47
N GLU A 112 -5.78 -7.41 18.54
CA GLU A 112 -6.29 -6.79 19.77
C GLU A 112 -5.76 -7.42 21.06
N SER A 113 -4.77 -8.31 20.95
CA SER A 113 -4.21 -9.08 22.07
C SER A 113 -2.74 -8.74 22.35
N GLY A 114 -2.28 -7.57 21.89
CA GLY A 114 -0.93 -7.05 22.13
C GLY A 114 0.10 -7.56 21.12
N GLU A 115 -0.34 -7.86 19.89
CA GLU A 115 0.54 -8.25 18.80
C GLU A 115 1.59 -7.17 18.52
N ASP A 116 2.84 -7.61 18.31
CA ASP A 116 3.96 -6.73 17.98
C ASP A 116 4.44 -6.92 16.53
N SER A 117 5.57 -6.31 16.19
CA SER A 117 6.14 -6.34 14.84
C SER A 117 6.55 -7.74 14.34
N LEU A 118 6.51 -8.78 15.19
CA LEU A 118 6.72 -10.17 14.81
C LEU A 118 5.41 -10.89 14.44
N SER A 119 4.27 -10.20 14.57
CA SER A 119 2.96 -10.62 14.08
C SER A 119 2.77 -10.01 12.70
N VAL A 120 2.90 -10.84 11.66
CA VAL A 120 3.01 -10.38 10.28
C VAL A 120 1.88 -10.95 9.43
N LEU A 121 1.15 -10.07 8.74
CA LEU A 121 0.20 -10.44 7.69
C LEU A 121 0.79 -10.05 6.34
N ARG A 122 0.94 -11.01 5.43
CA ARG A 122 1.68 -10.78 4.19
C ARG A 122 1.03 -11.40 2.95
N GLY A 123 0.77 -10.59 1.92
CA GLY A 123 0.42 -11.13 0.60
C GLY A 123 -0.95 -11.80 0.52
N LEU A 124 -1.98 -11.16 1.10
CA LEU A 124 -3.35 -11.66 1.13
C LEU A 124 -4.35 -10.56 0.72
N ALA A 125 -5.48 -10.95 0.15
CA ALA A 125 -6.59 -10.05 -0.14
C ALA A 125 -7.66 -10.13 0.97
N LEU A 126 -8.05 -8.98 1.52
CA LEU A 126 -8.99 -8.85 2.64
C LEU A 126 -10.22 -8.09 2.17
N ARG A 127 -11.39 -8.74 2.17
CA ARG A 127 -12.60 -8.11 1.63
C ARG A 127 -13.87 -8.47 2.39
N ASP A 128 -14.92 -7.74 2.04
CA ASP A 128 -16.29 -7.94 2.49
C ASP A 128 -16.42 -7.89 4.03
N GLY A 129 -15.50 -7.20 4.71
CA GLY A 129 -15.62 -6.87 6.11
C GLY A 129 -16.64 -5.77 6.36
N GLN A 130 -17.42 -5.92 7.42
CA GLN A 130 -18.37 -4.92 7.90
C GLN A 130 -18.35 -4.85 9.43
N ALA A 131 -17.78 -3.79 9.99
CA ALA A 131 -17.58 -3.63 11.43
C ALA A 131 -17.90 -2.22 11.91
N GLN A 132 -17.92 -1.98 13.22
CA GLN A 132 -17.90 -0.59 13.72
C GLN A 132 -16.53 0.06 13.48
N ARG A 133 -15.45 -0.70 13.67
CA ARG A 133 -14.07 -0.24 13.52
C ARG A 133 -13.30 -1.21 12.67
N GLY A 134 -12.65 -0.72 11.62
CA GLY A 134 -11.71 -1.52 10.82
C GLY A 134 -12.43 -2.60 10.04
N GLY A 135 -13.08 -2.25 8.94
CA GLY A 135 -13.79 -3.24 8.12
C GLY A 135 -12.86 -4.33 7.60
N GLY A 136 -11.72 -3.94 7.02
CA GLY A 136 -10.66 -4.87 6.65
C GLY A 136 -9.85 -5.32 7.86
N ILE A 137 -9.22 -4.39 8.55
CA ILE A 137 -8.31 -4.66 9.67
C ILE A 137 -8.66 -3.79 10.87
N ARG A 138 -8.82 -4.42 12.03
CA ARG A 138 -8.93 -3.72 13.31
C ARG A 138 -7.67 -3.94 14.13
N CYS A 139 -7.05 -2.85 14.57
CA CYS A 139 -5.84 -2.87 15.39
C CYS A 139 -6.07 -2.09 16.70
N VAL A 140 -5.98 -2.77 17.83
CA VAL A 140 -6.17 -2.17 19.16
C VAL A 140 -4.96 -2.49 20.01
N ALA A 141 -4.30 -1.46 20.56
CA ALA A 141 -3.15 -1.62 21.44
C ALA A 141 -2.03 -2.55 20.91
N SER A 142 -1.91 -2.64 19.58
CA SER A 142 -1.04 -3.59 18.89
C SER A 142 -0.22 -2.89 17.79
N ALA A 143 0.91 -3.46 17.41
CA ALA A 143 1.84 -2.92 16.41
C ALA A 143 2.30 -4.00 15.39
N PRO A 144 1.37 -4.68 14.70
CA PRO A 144 1.70 -5.67 13.68
C PRO A 144 2.34 -5.04 12.43
N ILE A 145 2.95 -5.89 11.60
CA ILE A 145 3.36 -5.53 10.23
C ILE A 145 2.37 -6.14 9.25
N ILE A 146 1.81 -5.30 8.38
CA ILE A 146 0.96 -5.71 7.28
C ILE A 146 1.68 -5.33 6.00
N GLU A 147 1.93 -6.29 5.12
CA GLU A 147 2.67 -6.01 3.89
C GLU A 147 2.16 -6.75 2.67
N HIS A 148 2.27 -6.12 1.49
CA HIS A 148 1.82 -6.69 0.22
C HIS A 148 0.35 -7.17 0.22
N CYS A 149 -0.51 -6.56 1.03
CA CYS A 149 -1.92 -6.94 1.12
C CYS A 149 -2.81 -6.06 0.24
N ILE A 150 -3.89 -6.65 -0.28
CA ILE A 150 -5.00 -5.91 -0.89
C ILE A 150 -6.08 -5.77 0.16
N ILE A 151 -6.45 -4.56 0.54
CA ILE A 151 -7.41 -4.27 1.61
C ILE A 151 -8.61 -3.56 0.97
N GLY A 152 -9.66 -4.33 0.66
CA GLY A 152 -10.92 -3.81 0.15
C GLY A 152 -11.59 -4.68 -0.93
N PRO A 153 -12.88 -4.41 -1.23
CA PRO A 153 -13.73 -3.41 -0.59
C PRO A 153 -14.22 -3.86 0.80
N ASN A 154 -14.15 -2.97 1.79
CA ASN A 154 -14.65 -3.19 3.15
C ASN A 154 -15.44 -1.98 3.65
N ARG A 155 -16.24 -2.17 4.71
CA ARG A 155 -17.09 -1.13 5.30
C ARG A 155 -16.93 -1.02 6.81
N ALA A 156 -16.91 0.19 7.34
CA ALA A 156 -17.01 0.41 8.79
C ALA A 156 -17.72 1.72 9.17
N ASP A 157 -17.87 1.98 10.48
CA ASP A 157 -18.17 3.33 10.96
C ASP A 157 -16.86 4.14 10.97
N ASP A 158 -15.79 3.58 11.55
CA ASP A 158 -14.44 4.16 11.55
C ASP A 158 -13.44 3.24 10.83
N GLY A 159 -12.77 3.74 9.78
CA GLY A 159 -11.70 3.00 9.11
C GLY A 159 -12.24 1.85 8.27
N GLY A 160 -12.74 2.13 7.07
CA GLY A 160 -13.36 1.11 6.22
C GLY A 160 -12.38 0.00 5.89
N GLY A 161 -11.16 0.36 5.50
CA GLY A 161 -10.05 -0.56 5.30
C GLY A 161 -9.37 -0.92 6.62
N VAL A 162 -8.85 0.07 7.35
CA VAL A 162 -8.08 -0.14 8.58
C VAL A 162 -8.51 0.83 9.67
N SER A 163 -8.68 0.34 10.90
CA SER A 163 -8.84 1.19 12.08
C SER A 163 -7.76 0.85 13.11
N THR A 164 -7.10 1.88 13.65
CA THR A 164 -6.12 1.74 14.73
C THR A 164 -6.46 2.62 15.93
N GLU A 165 -6.48 2.01 17.11
CA GLU A 165 -6.76 2.66 18.38
C GLU A 165 -5.55 2.62 19.30
N ALA A 166 -5.24 3.76 19.91
CA ALA A 166 -4.13 3.91 20.83
C ALA A 166 -4.11 2.85 21.96
N PRO A 167 -2.91 2.38 22.36
CA PRO A 167 -1.59 2.78 21.88
C PRO A 167 -1.15 2.09 20.57
N GLY A 168 -2.08 1.54 19.78
CA GLY A 168 -1.77 0.81 18.55
C GLY A 168 -1.02 1.64 17.49
N ARG A 169 -0.06 0.98 16.82
CA ARG A 169 0.84 1.56 15.81
C ARG A 169 1.19 0.53 14.71
N PRO A 170 0.21 0.05 13.94
CA PRO A 170 0.49 -0.87 12.85
C PRO A 170 1.37 -0.21 11.77
N THR A 171 2.20 -1.01 11.13
CA THR A 171 3.00 -0.61 9.96
C THR A 171 2.46 -1.29 8.72
N LEU A 172 2.07 -0.50 7.72
CA LEU A 172 1.60 -0.97 6.42
C LEU A 172 2.68 -0.69 5.38
N VAL A 173 3.06 -1.72 4.63
CA VAL A 173 4.10 -1.63 3.59
C VAL A 173 3.62 -2.25 2.29
N TYR A 174 3.76 -1.58 1.15
CA TYR A 174 3.36 -2.12 -0.16
C TYR A 174 1.91 -2.65 -0.22
N CYS A 175 1.00 -2.03 0.53
CA CYS A 175 -0.41 -2.41 0.53
C CYS A 175 -1.21 -1.57 -0.47
N ASP A 176 -2.24 -2.18 -1.05
CA ASP A 176 -3.27 -1.49 -1.83
C ASP A 176 -4.54 -1.39 -0.98
N ILE A 177 -4.85 -0.20 -0.49
CA ILE A 177 -6.04 0.10 0.33
C ILE A 177 -7.07 0.76 -0.58
N ALA A 178 -8.04 -0.01 -1.07
CA ALA A 178 -8.89 0.45 -2.15
C ALA A 178 -10.37 0.10 -2.03
N GLY A 179 -11.24 1.03 -2.43
CA GLY A 179 -12.69 0.78 -2.50
C GLY A 179 -13.36 0.60 -1.14
N ASN A 180 -12.74 1.09 -0.05
CA ASN A 180 -13.30 0.98 1.28
C ASN A 180 -14.23 2.16 1.59
N THR A 181 -15.25 1.92 2.40
CA THR A 181 -16.22 2.95 2.81
C THR A 181 -16.34 3.04 4.32
N ALA A 182 -16.31 4.24 4.89
CA ALA A 182 -16.65 4.44 6.31
C ALA A 182 -17.41 5.75 6.57
N GLU A 183 -17.87 5.96 7.80
CA GLU A 183 -18.35 7.29 8.22
C GLU A 183 -17.16 8.23 8.50
N SER A 184 -16.08 7.69 9.09
CA SER A 184 -14.82 8.40 9.34
C SER A 184 -13.64 7.61 8.80
N GLY A 185 -12.77 8.22 8.00
CA GLY A 185 -11.59 7.54 7.47
C GLY A 185 -11.95 6.40 6.52
N GLY A 186 -12.35 6.72 5.28
CA GLY A 186 -12.83 5.70 4.32
C GLY A 186 -11.84 4.54 4.12
N GLY A 187 -10.57 4.86 3.90
CA GLY A 187 -9.48 3.89 3.84
C GLY A 187 -8.97 3.53 5.23
N VAL A 188 -8.44 4.51 5.95
CA VAL A 188 -7.79 4.33 7.26
C VAL A 188 -8.34 5.33 8.26
N PHE A 189 -8.57 4.86 9.49
CA PHE A 189 -8.83 5.71 10.64
C PHE A 189 -7.81 5.42 11.75
N ALA A 190 -7.16 6.45 12.27
CA ALA A 190 -6.19 6.32 13.35
C ALA A 190 -6.51 7.31 14.47
N GLU A 191 -6.60 6.81 15.71
CA GLU A 191 -6.93 7.67 16.85
C GLU A 191 -6.15 7.38 18.14
N GLY A 192 -6.05 8.42 18.95
CA GLY A 192 -5.70 8.34 20.37
C GLY A 192 -4.26 8.74 20.67
N GLU A 193 -4.07 9.23 21.91
CA GLU A 193 -2.78 9.71 22.39
C GLU A 193 -1.75 8.58 22.44
N GLY A 194 -0.66 8.75 21.71
CA GLY A 194 0.39 7.74 21.62
C GLY A 194 0.07 6.61 20.63
N GLY A 195 -1.08 6.65 19.96
CA GLY A 195 -1.38 5.82 18.78
C GLY A 195 -0.94 6.47 17.47
N GLY A 196 -1.28 5.83 16.35
CA GLY A 196 -1.04 6.33 15.00
C GLY A 196 -0.85 5.19 14.00
N ILE A 197 -0.40 5.52 12.79
CA ILE A 197 -0.12 4.54 11.75
C ILE A 197 1.13 4.90 10.96
N ARG A 198 1.92 3.89 10.58
CA ARG A 198 2.99 4.04 9.59
C ARG A 198 2.53 3.43 8.27
N ILE A 199 2.57 4.23 7.22
CA ILE A 199 2.25 3.82 5.85
C ILE A 199 3.47 4.08 4.99
N GLU A 200 3.95 3.06 4.30
CA GLU A 200 5.16 3.12 3.51
C GLU A 200 4.98 2.40 2.17
N SER A 201 5.23 3.09 1.07
CA SER A 201 5.15 2.51 -0.27
C SER A 201 3.76 1.92 -0.61
N CYS A 202 2.70 2.49 -0.02
CA CYS A 202 1.33 2.02 -0.21
C CYS A 202 0.59 2.85 -1.25
N THR A 203 -0.43 2.23 -1.84
CA THR A 203 -1.43 2.91 -2.67
C THR A 203 -2.74 2.96 -1.91
N ILE A 204 -3.29 4.17 -1.73
CA ILE A 204 -4.56 4.39 -1.01
C ILE A 204 -5.50 5.09 -1.97
N ARG A 205 -6.46 4.35 -2.54
CA ARG A 205 -7.25 4.86 -3.66
C ARG A 205 -8.72 4.53 -3.62
N ARG A 206 -9.55 5.42 -4.16
CA ARG A 206 -11.00 5.14 -4.33
C ARG A 206 -11.71 4.75 -3.04
N ASN A 207 -11.23 5.25 -1.91
CA ASN A 207 -11.91 5.08 -0.63
C ASN A 207 -12.85 6.26 -0.38
N ALA A 208 -13.96 6.01 0.32
CA ALA A 208 -15.01 6.98 0.53
C ALA A 208 -15.34 7.14 2.01
N SER A 209 -15.34 8.38 2.47
CA SER A 209 -15.97 8.75 3.73
C SER A 209 -17.36 9.30 3.45
N THR A 210 -18.35 8.69 4.09
CA THR A 210 -19.78 9.01 3.93
C THR A 210 -20.31 9.87 5.07
N GLY A 211 -19.54 10.02 6.14
CA GLY A 211 -19.90 10.87 7.27
C GLY A 211 -19.98 12.33 6.85
N THR A 212 -21.00 13.02 7.38
CA THR A 212 -21.13 14.47 7.24
C THR A 212 -20.50 15.22 8.42
N SER A 213 -19.94 14.47 9.38
CA SER A 213 -19.19 14.96 10.52
C SER A 213 -17.75 14.46 10.43
N ALA A 214 -16.88 15.15 11.14
CA ALA A 214 -15.46 14.87 11.10
C ALA A 214 -15.01 13.83 12.14
N PRO A 215 -13.88 13.13 11.91
CA PRO A 215 -12.95 13.33 10.78
C PRO A 215 -13.44 12.67 9.49
N GLY A 216 -13.43 13.43 8.40
CA GLY A 216 -14.04 13.02 7.15
C GLY A 216 -13.08 12.41 6.13
N GLY A 217 -11.76 12.38 6.33
CA GLY A 217 -10.77 11.98 5.32
C GLY A 217 -11.16 10.72 4.53
N GLY A 218 -11.35 10.83 3.22
CA GLY A 218 -11.71 9.71 2.35
C GLY A 218 -10.62 8.62 2.35
N ALA A 219 -9.36 9.05 2.35
CA ALA A 219 -8.21 8.17 2.47
C ALA A 219 -7.85 7.90 3.95
N LEU A 220 -7.54 8.96 4.71
CA LEU A 220 -7.10 8.87 6.09
C LEU A 220 -7.84 9.87 6.99
N GLY A 221 -8.53 9.36 8.02
CA GLY A 221 -8.98 10.15 9.17
C GLY A 221 -7.99 10.02 10.33
N LEU A 222 -7.27 11.10 10.65
CA LEU A 222 -6.28 11.14 11.74
C LEU A 222 -6.82 11.95 12.90
N HIS A 223 -7.03 11.32 14.05
CA HIS A 223 -7.83 11.89 15.14
C HIS A 223 -7.09 11.86 16.48
N LEU A 224 -7.42 12.80 17.38
CA LEU A 224 -7.09 12.80 18.82
C LEU A 224 -5.63 12.47 19.15
N LYS A 225 -4.70 13.41 18.95
CA LYS A 225 -3.27 13.25 19.32
C LYS A 225 -2.61 12.00 18.74
N SER A 226 -3.04 11.55 17.56
CA SER A 226 -2.39 10.47 16.82
C SER A 226 -1.12 10.96 16.12
N TYR A 227 -0.16 10.05 15.94
CA TYR A 227 1.14 10.33 15.32
C TYR A 227 1.34 9.40 14.12
N SER A 228 1.14 9.92 12.91
CA SER A 228 1.17 9.12 11.69
C SER A 228 2.27 9.54 10.72
N SER A 229 2.86 8.57 10.03
CA SER A 229 3.87 8.83 8.99
C SER A 229 3.47 8.16 7.69
N ILE A 230 3.47 8.92 6.60
CA ILE A 230 3.15 8.46 5.26
C ILE A 230 4.37 8.72 4.38
N LEU A 231 4.92 7.66 3.79
CA LEU A 231 6.20 7.70 3.09
C LEU A 231 6.07 7.01 1.74
N ASN A 232 6.65 7.56 0.68
CA ASN A 232 6.69 6.93 -0.65
C ASN A 232 5.31 6.44 -1.13
N SER A 233 4.22 7.11 -0.74
CA SER A 233 2.88 6.57 -0.94
C SER A 233 2.08 7.42 -1.93
N THR A 234 1.17 6.77 -2.63
CA THR A 234 0.24 7.40 -3.57
C THR A 234 -1.16 7.40 -2.96
N ILE A 235 -1.79 8.57 -2.82
CA ILE A 235 -3.12 8.77 -2.23
C ILE A 235 -4.02 9.46 -3.26
N THR A 236 -4.90 8.71 -3.91
CA THR A 236 -5.58 9.18 -5.12
C THR A 236 -7.05 8.80 -5.21
N GLU A 237 -7.87 9.65 -5.83
CA GLU A 237 -9.29 9.36 -6.09
C GLU A 237 -10.12 8.99 -4.84
N ASN A 238 -9.69 9.41 -3.65
CA ASN A 238 -10.48 9.24 -2.44
C ASN A 238 -11.50 10.38 -2.35
N SER A 239 -12.66 10.11 -1.76
CA SER A 239 -13.77 11.08 -1.70
C SER A 239 -14.28 11.26 -0.28
N ALA A 240 -14.57 12.50 0.08
CA ALA A 240 -15.27 12.82 1.31
C ALA A 240 -15.96 14.19 1.24
N ALA A 241 -16.99 14.36 2.06
CA ALA A 241 -17.62 15.67 2.24
C ALA A 241 -16.70 16.67 2.97
N ILE A 242 -15.78 16.20 3.82
CA ILE A 242 -14.90 17.00 4.66
C ILE A 242 -13.50 16.38 4.63
N GLY A 243 -12.55 17.06 3.99
CA GLY A 243 -11.19 16.56 3.75
C GLY A 243 -11.17 15.41 2.74
N GLY A 244 -10.73 15.65 1.51
CA GLY A 244 -10.81 14.66 0.43
C GLY A 244 -9.93 13.45 0.67
N ALA A 245 -8.62 13.66 0.76
CA ALA A 245 -7.66 12.60 1.05
C ALA A 245 -7.44 12.44 2.56
N ILE A 246 -6.82 13.42 3.21
CA ILE A 246 -6.44 13.34 4.63
C ILE A 246 -7.20 14.40 5.43
N ASP A 247 -7.88 13.99 6.51
CA ASP A 247 -8.45 14.92 7.51
C ASP A 247 -7.77 14.67 8.86
N GLN A 248 -7.03 15.68 9.35
CA GLN A 248 -6.40 15.65 10.67
C GLN A 248 -7.16 16.53 11.65
N ARG A 249 -7.47 15.98 12.84
CA ARG A 249 -8.19 16.68 13.90
C ARG A 249 -7.70 16.37 15.31
N TYR A 250 -7.64 17.43 16.10
CA TYR A 250 -7.48 17.44 17.55
C TYR A 250 -6.08 17.03 18.02
N GLN A 251 -5.11 17.93 17.80
CA GLN A 251 -3.75 17.90 18.36
C GLN A 251 -2.89 16.71 17.90
N GLY A 252 -3.19 16.12 16.75
CA GLY A 252 -2.37 15.11 16.09
C GLY A 252 -1.22 15.69 15.27
N THR A 253 -0.28 14.83 14.90
CA THR A 253 0.82 15.20 14.01
C THR A 253 0.96 14.21 12.86
N SER A 254 1.20 14.70 11.64
CA SER A 254 1.60 13.87 10.51
C SER A 254 2.95 14.25 9.91
N LEU A 255 3.65 13.25 9.40
CA LEU A 255 4.83 13.40 8.56
C LEU A 255 4.55 12.76 7.20
N LEU A 256 4.61 13.55 6.14
CA LEU A 256 4.48 13.12 4.77
C LEU A 256 5.81 13.35 4.04
N LEU A 257 6.43 12.28 3.55
CA LEU A 257 7.66 12.36 2.78
C LEU A 257 7.51 11.64 1.45
N HIS A 258 8.02 12.25 0.38
CA HIS A 258 8.09 11.60 -0.94
C HIS A 258 6.76 10.98 -1.35
N SER A 259 5.65 11.69 -1.20
CA SER A 259 4.31 11.12 -1.42
C SER A 259 3.53 11.94 -2.43
N THR A 260 2.61 11.30 -3.13
CA THR A 260 1.75 11.93 -4.14
C THR A 260 0.30 11.89 -3.64
N ILE A 261 -0.31 13.05 -3.43
CA ILE A 261 -1.73 13.21 -3.08
C ILE A 261 -2.41 13.90 -4.25
N ALA A 262 -3.12 13.13 -5.08
CA ALA A 262 -3.63 13.68 -6.33
C ALA A 262 -5.05 13.23 -6.67
N PHE A 263 -5.81 14.11 -7.32
CA PHE A 263 -7.14 13.82 -7.85
C PHE A 263 -8.12 13.23 -6.82
N ASN A 264 -8.02 13.65 -5.56
CA ASN A 264 -9.03 13.32 -4.54
C ASN A 264 -10.22 14.27 -4.68
N ASP A 265 -11.42 13.74 -4.44
CA ASP A 265 -12.64 14.53 -4.39
C ASP A 265 -12.81 15.15 -2.99
N GLY A 266 -12.29 16.36 -2.85
CA GLY A 266 -12.18 17.14 -1.62
C GLY A 266 -10.79 17.80 -1.51
N ASP A 267 -10.42 18.21 -0.30
CA ASP A 267 -9.07 18.72 -0.03
C ASP A 267 -8.01 17.62 -0.13
N GLY A 268 -6.77 17.95 -0.51
CA GLY A 268 -5.64 17.01 -0.44
C GLY A 268 -5.34 16.63 1.01
N ILE A 269 -5.13 17.63 1.86
CA ILE A 269 -4.97 17.47 3.31
C ILE A 269 -5.64 18.61 4.07
N VAL A 270 -6.35 18.28 5.14
CA VAL A 270 -6.91 19.23 6.11
C VAL A 270 -6.12 19.14 7.41
N VAL A 271 -5.63 20.29 7.90
CA VAL A 271 -4.89 20.41 9.15
C VAL A 271 -5.47 21.58 9.94
N ASN A 272 -6.15 21.29 11.05
CA ASN A 272 -6.89 22.29 11.83
C ASN A 272 -6.76 22.04 13.34
N TYR A 273 -7.50 22.75 14.20
CA TYR A 273 -7.66 22.39 15.63
C TYR A 273 -6.36 22.12 16.43
N SER A 274 -5.30 22.90 16.17
CA SER A 274 -3.97 22.73 16.77
C SER A 274 -3.25 21.43 16.39
N ASP A 275 -3.58 20.85 15.24
CA ASP A 275 -2.81 19.80 14.57
C ASP A 275 -1.55 20.38 13.92
N HIS A 276 -0.62 19.49 13.59
CA HIS A 276 0.57 19.84 12.84
C HIS A 276 0.86 18.83 11.72
N ALA A 277 1.26 19.31 10.56
CA ALA A 277 1.70 18.45 9.46
C ALA A 277 3.03 18.95 8.89
N THR A 278 3.93 18.01 8.61
CA THR A 278 5.17 18.29 7.88
C THR A 278 5.17 17.53 6.57
N LEU A 279 5.23 18.26 5.45
CA LEU A 279 5.26 17.73 4.10
C LEU A 279 6.64 18.04 3.49
N VAL A 280 7.34 17.02 3.00
CA VAL A 280 8.61 17.19 2.29
C VAL A 280 8.65 16.35 1.02
N ASN A 281 9.10 16.93 -0.09
CA ASN A 281 9.19 16.23 -1.38
C ASN A 281 7.86 15.61 -1.81
N CYS A 282 6.72 16.26 -1.53
CA CYS A 282 5.40 15.75 -1.86
C CYS A 282 4.81 16.45 -3.08
N ILE A 283 3.98 15.74 -3.84
CA ILE A 283 3.12 16.32 -4.88
C ILE A 283 1.70 16.39 -4.33
N LEU A 284 1.08 17.56 -4.41
CA LEU A 284 -0.34 17.77 -4.13
C LEU A 284 -0.99 18.45 -5.33
N TRP A 285 -1.77 17.69 -6.09
CA TRP A 285 -2.21 18.10 -7.43
C TRP A 285 -3.59 17.60 -7.84
N GLY A 286 -4.43 18.47 -8.40
CA GLY A 286 -5.71 18.08 -8.99
C GLY A 286 -6.77 17.63 -8.00
N ASN A 287 -6.57 17.85 -6.70
CA ASN A 287 -7.62 17.65 -5.70
C ASN A 287 -8.74 18.69 -5.93
N THR A 288 -10.01 18.31 -5.75
CA THR A 288 -11.14 19.14 -6.22
C THR A 288 -11.42 20.38 -5.34
N GLN A 289 -10.87 20.43 -4.12
CA GLN A 289 -10.87 21.61 -3.24
C GLN A 289 -9.43 22.12 -3.02
N GLU A 290 -9.04 22.49 -1.79
CA GLU A 290 -7.69 22.98 -1.53
C GLU A 290 -6.67 21.83 -1.56
N GLN A 291 -5.48 22.07 -2.12
CA GLN A 291 -4.40 21.08 -2.03
C GLN A 291 -3.97 20.90 -0.57
N ILE A 292 -3.89 22.00 0.17
CA ILE A 292 -3.61 22.05 1.60
C ILE A 292 -4.59 23.02 2.25
N ASN A 293 -5.48 22.50 3.08
CA ASN A 293 -6.40 23.27 3.90
C ASN A 293 -5.85 23.36 5.34
N GLY A 294 -4.96 24.32 5.55
CA GLY A 294 -4.30 24.59 6.83
C GLY A 294 -3.47 25.87 6.75
N SER A 295 -3.15 26.47 7.90
CA SER A 295 -2.35 27.69 7.93
C SER A 295 -0.84 27.40 7.90
N ALA A 296 -0.03 28.38 7.50
CA ALA A 296 1.44 28.30 7.55
C ALA A 296 2.02 28.10 8.97
N GLN A 297 1.21 28.26 10.02
CA GLN A 297 1.61 27.96 11.40
C GLN A 297 1.38 26.49 11.77
N ASP A 298 0.44 25.83 11.08
CA ASP A 298 0.02 24.46 11.36
C ASP A 298 0.66 23.47 10.37
N VAL A 299 0.99 23.93 9.16
CA VAL A 299 1.57 23.09 8.10
C VAL A 299 2.92 23.61 7.67
N GLU A 300 3.93 22.76 7.80
CA GLU A 300 5.27 22.97 7.26
C GLU A 300 5.42 22.26 5.91
N VAL A 301 5.70 23.01 4.84
CA VAL A 301 5.77 22.48 3.48
C VAL A 301 7.13 22.78 2.86
N TYR A 302 7.91 21.76 2.53
CA TYR A 302 9.28 21.93 2.01
C TYR A 302 9.50 21.14 0.74
N HIS A 303 10.07 21.76 -0.29
CA HIS A 303 10.37 21.09 -1.56
C HIS A 303 9.18 20.28 -2.11
N CYS A 304 7.96 20.81 -1.95
CA CYS A 304 6.75 20.18 -2.47
C CYS A 304 6.30 20.87 -3.76
N ASP A 305 5.61 20.12 -4.59
CA ASP A 305 4.86 20.67 -5.72
C ASP A 305 3.39 20.76 -5.33
N VAL A 306 2.87 21.98 -5.26
CA VAL A 306 1.51 22.24 -4.76
C VAL A 306 0.79 23.07 -5.81
N GLU A 307 -0.27 22.51 -6.39
CA GLU A 307 -1.09 23.21 -7.39
C GLU A 307 -1.65 24.52 -6.82
N GLY A 308 -1.36 25.64 -7.49
CA GLY A 308 -1.74 26.98 -7.02
C GLY A 308 -0.85 27.55 -5.91
N GLY A 309 0.20 26.81 -5.51
CA GLY A 309 1.17 27.17 -4.51
C GLY A 309 0.67 27.04 -3.06
N PHE A 310 1.59 27.26 -2.11
CA PHE A 310 1.26 27.33 -0.68
C PHE A 310 2.10 28.43 -0.02
N GLU A 311 1.44 29.28 0.78
CA GLU A 311 2.13 30.32 1.55
C GLU A 311 2.86 29.69 2.75
N GLY A 312 4.14 29.38 2.59
CA GLY A 312 4.95 28.87 3.69
C GLY A 312 6.04 27.91 3.23
N GLY A 313 7.07 27.79 4.07
CA GLY A 313 8.20 26.90 3.84
C GLY A 313 9.14 27.32 2.70
N ILE A 314 9.97 26.40 2.22
CA ILE A 314 11.07 26.68 1.27
C ILE A 314 11.17 25.61 0.18
N GLY A 315 11.59 26.04 -1.00
CA GLY A 315 11.85 25.13 -2.12
C GLY A 315 10.60 24.58 -2.81
N ASN A 316 9.40 25.05 -2.44
CA ASN A 316 8.15 24.63 -3.06
C ASN A 316 8.02 25.19 -4.48
N ILE A 317 7.38 24.41 -5.34
CA ILE A 317 7.08 24.75 -6.73
C ILE A 317 5.57 24.65 -6.97
N ASP A 318 5.12 25.24 -8.08
CA ASP A 318 3.75 25.15 -8.60
C ASP A 318 3.88 24.99 -10.11
N GLY A 319 3.99 23.74 -10.55
CA GLY A 319 4.06 23.42 -11.97
C GLY A 319 3.49 22.04 -12.23
N ASP A 320 2.78 21.87 -13.34
CA ASP A 320 2.19 20.58 -13.71
C ASP A 320 3.19 19.43 -13.50
N PRO A 321 2.90 18.43 -12.64
CA PRO A 321 3.79 17.30 -12.37
C PRO A 321 4.08 16.45 -13.59
N ARG A 322 3.29 16.59 -14.67
CA ARG A 322 3.42 15.83 -15.92
C ARG A 322 3.37 14.33 -15.63
N PHE A 323 2.31 13.86 -14.99
CA PHE A 323 2.11 12.42 -14.79
C PHE A 323 2.04 11.68 -16.14
N VAL A 324 2.56 10.45 -16.18
CA VAL A 324 2.57 9.61 -17.40
C VAL A 324 1.15 9.32 -17.87
N ASP A 325 0.29 8.83 -16.97
CA ASP A 325 -1.12 8.56 -17.26
C ASP A 325 -1.92 8.48 -15.94
N ALA A 326 -2.34 9.63 -15.42
CA ALA A 326 -3.10 9.69 -14.16
C ALA A 326 -4.47 8.99 -14.27
N GLU A 327 -5.10 8.98 -15.44
CA GLU A 327 -6.40 8.31 -15.66
C GLU A 327 -6.29 6.78 -15.54
N ALA A 328 -5.09 6.24 -15.77
CA ALA A 328 -4.77 4.81 -15.62
C ALA A 328 -3.99 4.49 -14.33
N ASP A 329 -4.11 5.29 -13.27
CA ASP A 329 -3.39 5.15 -11.99
C ASP A 329 -1.85 5.21 -12.10
N ASN A 330 -1.31 5.82 -13.17
CA ASN A 330 0.14 5.92 -13.40
C ASN A 330 0.67 7.32 -13.09
N TYR A 331 0.99 7.53 -11.81
CA TYR A 331 1.50 8.78 -11.25
C TYR A 331 3.03 8.93 -11.32
N ARG A 332 3.70 8.14 -12.17
CA ARG A 332 5.11 8.36 -12.51
C ARG A 332 5.25 9.65 -13.32
N LEU A 333 6.44 10.26 -13.27
CA LEU A 333 6.72 11.54 -13.91
C LEU A 333 7.19 11.36 -15.37
N LEU A 334 6.67 12.17 -16.27
CA LEU A 334 7.26 12.40 -17.59
C LEU A 334 8.55 13.20 -17.45
N LEU A 335 9.48 13.05 -18.40
CA LEU A 335 10.84 13.58 -18.27
C LEU A 335 10.99 15.09 -18.39
N ASP A 336 9.92 15.79 -18.76
CA ASP A 336 9.86 17.25 -18.74
C ASP A 336 9.19 17.81 -17.48
N SER A 337 8.81 16.94 -16.54
CA SER A 337 8.24 17.30 -15.25
C SER A 337 9.14 18.28 -14.48
N PRO A 338 8.56 19.32 -13.85
CA PRO A 338 9.28 20.22 -12.97
C PRO A 338 9.65 19.55 -11.62
N CYS A 339 9.04 18.41 -11.27
CA CYS A 339 9.31 17.68 -10.04
C CYS A 339 10.66 16.93 -10.07
N ILE A 340 11.23 16.71 -11.25
CA ILE A 340 12.49 15.97 -11.43
C ILE A 340 13.68 16.80 -10.92
N ASP A 341 14.55 16.15 -10.14
CA ASP A 341 15.73 16.70 -9.45
C ASP A 341 15.42 17.92 -8.54
N ALA A 342 14.15 18.16 -8.20
CA ALA A 342 13.70 19.36 -7.47
C ALA A 342 13.55 19.15 -5.95
N GLY A 343 13.59 17.89 -5.51
CA GLY A 343 13.49 17.50 -4.11
C GLY A 343 14.76 17.76 -3.29
N THR A 344 14.66 17.52 -1.99
CA THR A 344 15.75 17.69 -1.02
C THR A 344 16.12 16.37 -0.33
N ASP A 345 17.37 16.27 0.12
CA ASP A 345 17.88 15.08 0.83
C ASP A 345 17.34 15.01 2.26
N VAL A 346 16.36 14.12 2.45
CA VAL A 346 15.87 13.65 3.75
C VAL A 346 16.29 12.19 3.89
N LYS A 347 17.24 11.92 4.79
CA LYS A 347 17.91 10.61 4.98
C LYS A 347 17.03 9.50 5.59
N THR A 348 15.77 9.41 5.19
CA THR A 348 14.76 8.55 5.81
C THR A 348 14.26 7.44 4.88
N THR A 349 14.35 7.59 3.55
CA THR A 349 13.86 6.60 2.57
C THR A 349 14.91 6.36 1.47
N ALA A 350 15.45 5.13 1.39
CA ALA A 350 16.51 4.79 0.43
C ALA A 350 15.99 4.47 -0.98
N PHE A 351 14.70 4.19 -1.12
CA PHE A 351 14.05 3.80 -2.36
C PHE A 351 12.70 4.52 -2.48
N ASP A 352 12.20 4.66 -3.71
CA ASP A 352 10.85 5.14 -4.03
C ASP A 352 9.81 4.01 -3.95
N GLN A 353 8.57 4.30 -4.35
CA GLN A 353 7.48 3.31 -4.31
C GLN A 353 7.70 2.10 -5.24
N ASP A 354 8.48 2.25 -6.31
CA ASP A 354 8.85 1.19 -7.26
C ASP A 354 10.11 0.41 -6.84
N GLY A 355 10.75 0.79 -5.73
CA GLY A 355 12.02 0.22 -5.32
C GLY A 355 13.22 0.80 -6.09
N VAL A 356 13.07 1.95 -6.76
CA VAL A 356 14.16 2.69 -7.41
C VAL A 356 14.94 3.46 -6.33
N PRO A 357 16.29 3.40 -6.32
CA PRO A 357 17.09 4.12 -5.32
C PRO A 357 16.89 5.64 -5.37
N ARG A 358 16.86 6.29 -4.21
CA ARG A 358 16.83 7.76 -4.09
C ARG A 358 18.20 8.33 -3.67
N PRO A 359 18.73 9.36 -4.36
CA PRO A 359 18.31 9.85 -5.67
C PRO A 359 18.63 8.86 -6.81
N TYR A 360 17.81 8.85 -7.85
CA TYR A 360 18.14 8.26 -9.14
C TYR A 360 18.56 9.36 -10.12
N GLY A 361 19.87 9.61 -10.24
CA GLY A 361 20.38 10.64 -11.14
C GLY A 361 21.11 11.73 -10.40
N ARG A 362 20.72 12.99 -10.58
CA ARG A 362 21.45 14.16 -10.06
C ARG A 362 20.88 14.64 -8.72
N GLY A 363 19.58 14.51 -8.54
CA GLY A 363 18.84 14.95 -7.38
C GLY A 363 17.72 13.98 -7.06
N ILE A 364 16.99 14.31 -6.00
CA ILE A 364 15.81 13.59 -5.57
C ILE A 364 14.62 14.20 -6.29
N ASP A 365 13.68 13.36 -6.70
CA ASP A 365 12.44 13.83 -7.29
C ASP A 365 11.38 14.10 -6.22
N ILE A 366 10.57 15.12 -6.46
CA ILE A 366 9.37 15.40 -5.66
C ILE A 366 8.31 14.36 -6.04
N GLY A 367 7.66 13.75 -5.04
CA GLY A 367 6.59 12.76 -5.20
C GLY A 367 6.99 11.32 -4.89
N ALA A 368 6.04 10.40 -5.09
CA ALA A 368 6.16 8.98 -4.73
C ALA A 368 7.18 8.17 -5.55
N TYR A 369 7.54 8.66 -6.74
CA TYR A 369 8.38 7.96 -7.71
C TYR A 369 9.61 8.80 -8.09
N GLU A 370 10.74 8.14 -8.29
CA GLU A 370 11.88 8.69 -9.03
C GLU A 370 11.67 8.46 -10.53
N ALA A 371 11.85 9.50 -11.31
CA ALA A 371 11.83 9.46 -12.75
C ALA A 371 13.03 8.67 -13.27
N ILE A 372 12.75 7.46 -13.72
CA ILE A 372 13.66 6.74 -14.58
C ILE A 372 13.53 7.29 -16.01
N PRO A 373 14.63 7.65 -16.70
CA PRO A 373 14.63 7.98 -18.12
C PRO A 373 13.97 6.85 -18.91
N SER A 374 12.69 7.02 -19.19
CA SER A 374 11.92 6.12 -20.04
C SER A 374 12.23 6.51 -21.47
N PHE A 375 12.94 5.64 -22.18
CA PHE A 375 13.17 5.86 -23.59
C PHE A 375 11.89 5.53 -24.33
N TYR A 376 11.33 6.51 -25.04
CA TYR A 376 10.22 6.26 -25.96
C TYR A 376 10.74 5.43 -27.12
N LEU A 377 9.93 4.44 -27.47
CA LEU A 377 10.19 3.53 -28.56
C LEU A 377 9.00 3.61 -29.49
N ASP A 378 9.30 3.97 -30.73
CA ASP A 378 8.34 4.00 -31.81
C ASP A 378 8.53 2.70 -32.61
N PRO A 379 7.68 1.68 -32.44
CA PRO A 379 7.67 0.51 -33.31
C PRO A 379 6.99 0.86 -34.65
N ASP A 380 7.40 1.96 -35.27
CA ASP A 380 6.96 2.36 -36.59
C ASP A 380 7.43 1.28 -37.59
N GLY A 381 6.47 0.54 -38.17
CA GLY A 381 6.74 -0.43 -39.23
C GLY A 381 6.59 -1.92 -38.87
N LEU A 382 5.99 -2.28 -37.72
CA LEU A 382 5.59 -3.68 -37.50
C LEU A 382 4.55 -4.12 -38.56
N PRO A 383 4.78 -5.20 -39.33
CA PRO A 383 3.79 -5.72 -40.27
C PRO A 383 2.53 -6.20 -39.54
N ALA A 384 1.35 -5.82 -40.06
CA ALA A 384 0.04 -6.15 -39.49
C ALA A 384 -0.27 -7.67 -39.46
N GLU A 385 0.44 -8.46 -40.28
CA GLU A 385 0.39 -9.92 -40.28
C GLU A 385 1.80 -10.47 -40.51
N VAL A 386 2.18 -11.50 -39.75
CA VAL A 386 3.47 -12.18 -39.91
C VAL A 386 3.25 -13.69 -39.99
N ARG A 387 3.88 -14.37 -40.94
CA ARG A 387 3.69 -15.81 -41.13
C ARG A 387 4.76 -16.59 -40.38
N ALA A 388 4.41 -17.81 -39.97
CA ALA A 388 5.38 -18.74 -39.40
C ALA A 388 6.54 -18.98 -40.39
N GLY A 389 7.76 -18.65 -39.96
CA GLY A 389 8.98 -18.73 -40.79
C GLY A 389 9.45 -17.40 -41.38
N ASP A 390 8.70 -16.31 -41.23
CA ASP A 390 9.16 -14.97 -41.60
C ASP A 390 10.18 -14.43 -40.58
N SER A 391 10.95 -13.43 -41.02
CA SER A 391 11.84 -12.64 -40.15
C SER A 391 11.20 -11.29 -39.89
N LEU A 392 10.99 -10.93 -38.62
CA LEU A 392 10.54 -9.60 -38.23
C LEU A 392 11.74 -8.65 -38.18
N SER A 393 11.66 -7.52 -38.86
CA SER A 393 12.63 -6.41 -38.74
C SER A 393 11.87 -5.11 -38.51
N TYR A 394 12.28 -4.37 -37.49
CA TYR A 394 11.75 -3.07 -37.14
C TYR A 394 12.88 -2.24 -36.52
N ASP A 395 12.80 -0.92 -36.68
CA ASP A 395 13.71 0.00 -36.02
C ASP A 395 13.19 0.28 -34.61
N ILE A 396 14.09 0.18 -33.63
CA ILE A 396 13.84 0.69 -32.30
C ILE A 396 14.46 2.09 -32.24
N VAL A 397 13.61 3.12 -32.23
CA VAL A 397 14.05 4.50 -32.06
C VAL A 397 14.08 4.80 -30.57
N VAL A 398 15.27 5.01 -30.02
CA VAL A 398 15.50 5.41 -28.63
C VAL A 398 15.67 6.92 -28.61
N THR A 399 14.67 7.66 -28.14
CA THR A 399 14.75 9.12 -28.00
C THR A 399 15.19 9.48 -26.59
N ASN A 400 16.17 10.38 -26.44
CA ASN A 400 16.45 11.01 -25.15
C ASN A 400 15.49 12.20 -24.94
N PRO A 401 14.47 12.07 -24.09
CA PRO A 401 13.45 13.11 -23.93
C PRO A 401 13.83 14.12 -22.85
N SER A 402 14.95 13.89 -22.15
CA SER A 402 15.39 14.73 -21.04
C SER A 402 16.07 16.02 -21.52
N LYS A 403 16.12 17.03 -20.64
CA LYS A 403 16.87 18.28 -20.86
C LYS A 403 18.40 18.10 -20.77
N LEU A 404 18.90 16.89 -20.53
CA LEU A 404 20.32 16.58 -20.32
C LEU A 404 20.79 15.44 -21.23
N ALA A 405 22.10 15.32 -21.42
CA ALA A 405 22.67 14.18 -22.15
C ALA A 405 22.60 12.89 -21.30
N GLN A 406 22.22 11.77 -21.93
CA GLN A 406 22.13 10.44 -21.31
C GLN A 406 23.11 9.47 -21.95
N GLU A 407 23.67 8.55 -21.16
CA GLU A 407 24.52 7.46 -21.67
C GLU A 407 23.77 6.12 -21.62
N LEU A 408 23.78 5.41 -22.74
CA LEU A 408 23.12 4.13 -22.95
C LEU A 408 24.14 3.06 -23.35
N ASP A 409 24.20 1.95 -22.65
CA ASP A 409 25.15 0.86 -22.94
C ASP A 409 24.50 -0.52 -23.19
N SER A 410 23.22 -0.68 -22.87
CA SER A 410 22.46 -1.87 -23.27
C SER A 410 20.97 -1.60 -23.44
N LEU A 411 20.35 -2.34 -24.35
CA LEU A 411 18.92 -2.37 -24.65
C LEU A 411 18.44 -3.82 -24.55
N VAL A 412 17.46 -4.10 -23.71
CA VAL A 412 16.78 -5.39 -23.62
C VAL A 412 15.46 -5.29 -24.35
N VAL A 413 15.19 -6.23 -25.24
CA VAL A 413 13.93 -6.37 -25.97
C VAL A 413 13.31 -7.70 -25.57
N THR A 414 12.17 -7.64 -24.90
CA THR A 414 11.36 -8.80 -24.52
C THR A 414 10.30 -9.05 -25.57
N TYR A 415 10.29 -10.27 -26.11
CA TYR A 415 9.22 -10.78 -26.96
C TYR A 415 8.34 -11.69 -26.13
N ALA A 416 7.07 -11.38 -25.97
CA ALA A 416 6.10 -12.29 -25.38
C ALA A 416 5.16 -12.84 -26.46
N TRP A 417 4.85 -14.12 -26.39
CA TRP A 417 3.84 -14.78 -27.21
C TRP A 417 3.04 -15.75 -26.34
N SER A 418 1.78 -16.05 -26.65
CA SER A 418 1.10 -17.09 -25.86
C SER A 418 1.62 -18.49 -26.24
N PRO A 419 2.26 -19.28 -25.33
CA PRO A 419 2.41 -19.10 -23.88
C PRO A 419 3.86 -18.88 -23.37
N GLY A 420 4.79 -18.32 -24.15
CA GLY A 420 6.19 -18.09 -23.76
C GLY A 420 6.68 -16.63 -23.90
N SER A 421 7.86 -16.34 -23.39
CA SER A 421 8.56 -15.08 -23.68
C SER A 421 10.06 -15.31 -23.82
N GLU A 422 10.74 -14.40 -24.51
CA GLU A 422 12.19 -14.39 -24.69
C GLU A 422 12.74 -12.98 -24.57
N ASP A 423 13.75 -12.82 -23.72
CA ASP A 423 14.52 -11.58 -23.59
C ASP A 423 15.74 -11.62 -24.51
N VAL A 424 15.83 -10.65 -25.42
CA VAL A 424 17.00 -10.44 -26.26
C VAL A 424 17.74 -9.20 -25.80
N VAL A 425 18.96 -9.40 -25.32
CA VAL A 425 19.83 -8.31 -24.84
C VAL A 425 20.74 -7.84 -25.98
N TYR A 426 20.55 -6.60 -26.40
CA TYR A 426 21.47 -5.88 -27.29
C TYR A 426 22.44 -5.06 -26.44
N SER A 427 23.74 -5.32 -26.60
CA SER A 427 24.79 -4.57 -25.91
C SER A 427 25.77 -3.98 -26.92
N GLY A 428 26.22 -2.75 -26.67
CA GLY A 428 27.08 -2.00 -27.58
C GLY A 428 28.06 -1.09 -26.83
N ALA A 429 28.86 -0.33 -27.57
CA ALA A 429 29.61 0.77 -26.98
C ALA A 429 28.61 1.81 -26.42
N PRO A 430 28.89 2.43 -25.26
CA PRO A 430 27.99 3.44 -24.71
C PRO A 430 27.71 4.55 -25.73
N ILE A 431 26.43 4.84 -25.98
CA ILE A 431 25.99 5.95 -26.82
C ILE A 431 25.60 7.09 -25.89
N SER A 432 26.17 8.26 -26.14
CA SER A 432 25.71 9.50 -25.50
C SER A 432 24.67 10.15 -26.39
N LEU A 433 23.46 10.31 -25.87
CA LEU A 433 22.37 11.04 -26.51
C LEU A 433 22.25 12.39 -25.85
N ALA A 434 22.44 13.49 -26.58
CA ALA A 434 22.09 14.82 -26.10
C ALA A 434 20.56 14.99 -25.98
N PRO A 435 20.06 16.09 -25.40
CA PRO A 435 18.62 16.36 -25.36
C PRO A 435 17.98 16.30 -26.75
N ALA A 436 16.87 15.57 -26.88
CA ALA A 436 16.15 15.30 -28.13
C ALA A 436 16.92 14.48 -29.19
N ASP A 437 18.14 14.02 -28.89
CA ASP A 437 18.83 13.08 -29.79
C ASP A 437 18.08 11.75 -29.85
N THR A 438 18.16 11.11 -31.01
CA THR A 438 17.63 9.77 -31.25
C THR A 438 18.78 8.82 -31.61
N ALA A 439 18.77 7.62 -31.04
CA ALA A 439 19.57 6.50 -31.54
C ALA A 439 18.64 5.44 -32.12
N ARG A 440 19.06 4.82 -33.22
CA ARG A 440 18.32 3.74 -33.87
C ARG A 440 19.06 2.43 -33.70
N TRP A 441 18.34 1.42 -33.25
CA TRP A 441 18.78 0.03 -33.32
C TRP A 441 17.91 -0.70 -34.34
N SER A 442 18.51 -1.10 -35.46
CA SER A 442 17.85 -2.01 -36.39
C SER A 442 17.96 -3.43 -35.83
N VAL A 443 16.82 -3.99 -35.42
CA VAL A 443 16.76 -5.38 -34.98
C VAL A 443 16.60 -6.27 -36.21
N VAL A 444 17.55 -7.19 -36.41
CA VAL A 444 17.68 -7.87 -37.70
C VAL A 444 16.93 -9.20 -37.77
N THR A 445 16.66 -9.92 -36.68
CA THR A 445 15.92 -11.19 -36.77
C THR A 445 15.39 -11.70 -35.43
N VAL A 446 14.08 -11.98 -35.37
CA VAL A 446 13.46 -12.79 -34.30
C VAL A 446 12.76 -13.97 -34.97
N PRO A 447 13.07 -15.22 -34.62
CA PRO A 447 12.36 -16.38 -35.15
C PRO A 447 10.94 -16.46 -34.58
N ILE A 448 9.93 -16.49 -35.46
CA ILE A 448 8.52 -16.40 -35.09
C ILE A 448 7.91 -17.80 -34.88
N VAL A 449 7.42 -18.06 -33.68
CA VAL A 449 6.45 -19.12 -33.33
C VAL A 449 5.01 -18.64 -33.65
N ILE A 450 4.03 -19.51 -33.90
CA ILE A 450 2.65 -19.06 -34.16
C ILE A 450 2.01 -18.56 -32.85
N GLY A 451 1.54 -17.30 -32.81
CA GLY A 451 0.83 -16.70 -31.68
C GLY A 451 0.60 -15.20 -31.85
N GLU A 452 -0.19 -14.60 -30.95
CA GLU A 452 -0.18 -13.13 -30.76
C GLU A 452 1.09 -12.74 -30.03
N TYR A 453 1.70 -11.62 -30.44
CA TYR A 453 2.96 -11.13 -29.90
C TYR A 453 2.77 -9.79 -29.21
N GLU A 454 3.45 -9.63 -28.08
CA GLU A 454 3.67 -8.35 -27.42
C GLU A 454 5.18 -8.10 -27.35
N VAL A 455 5.61 -6.88 -27.68
CA VAL A 455 7.02 -6.48 -27.62
C VAL A 455 7.17 -5.42 -26.55
N ALA A 456 8.01 -5.71 -25.55
CA ALA A 456 8.38 -4.79 -24.50
C ALA A 456 9.89 -4.58 -24.50
N THR A 457 10.35 -3.48 -23.92
CA THR A 457 11.73 -3.02 -24.13
C THR A 457 12.20 -2.17 -22.97
N ARG A 458 13.46 -2.35 -22.55
CA ARG A 458 14.09 -1.63 -21.44
C ARG A 458 15.51 -1.25 -21.82
N ALA A 459 15.87 0.03 -21.71
CA ALA A 459 17.25 0.45 -21.88
C ALA A 459 17.90 0.70 -20.51
N TYR A 460 19.16 0.30 -20.36
CA TYR A 460 19.88 0.37 -19.10
C TYR A 460 21.13 1.24 -19.23
N ARG A 461 21.57 1.73 -18.07
CA ARG A 461 22.91 2.27 -17.82
C ARG A 461 23.67 1.32 -16.89
N VAL A 462 24.69 0.62 -17.37
CA VAL A 462 25.57 -0.19 -16.52
C VAL A 462 26.67 0.69 -15.95
N ARG A 463 26.50 1.15 -14.69
CA ARG A 463 27.61 1.76 -13.95
C ARG A 463 28.77 0.75 -13.86
N ARG A 464 30.02 1.22 -13.98
CA ARG A 464 31.26 0.42 -13.87
C ARG A 464 31.28 -0.58 -12.68
N ALA A 465 30.55 -0.31 -11.60
CA ALA A 465 30.44 -1.19 -10.43
C ALA A 465 29.69 -2.51 -10.69
N ASP A 466 28.78 -2.58 -11.67
CA ASP A 466 27.97 -3.77 -11.95
C ASP A 466 28.67 -4.84 -12.80
N ARG A 467 29.75 -4.49 -13.51
CA ARG A 467 30.55 -5.49 -14.25
C ARG A 467 31.14 -6.54 -13.31
N SER A 468 31.58 -6.12 -12.12
CA SER A 468 32.13 -7.00 -11.08
C SER A 468 31.08 -7.94 -10.48
N ARG A 469 29.83 -7.47 -10.35
CA ARG A 469 28.71 -8.28 -9.82
C ARG A 469 28.18 -9.26 -10.86
N ARG A 470 28.04 -8.84 -12.13
CA ARG A 470 27.69 -9.73 -13.24
C ARG A 470 28.75 -10.79 -13.49
N GLN A 471 30.05 -10.43 -13.51
CA GLN A 471 31.12 -11.43 -13.62
C GLN A 471 31.11 -12.44 -12.46
N ALA A 472 30.74 -12.04 -11.24
CA ALA A 472 30.63 -12.97 -10.11
C ALA A 472 29.44 -13.93 -10.24
N VAL A 473 28.31 -13.47 -10.77
CA VAL A 473 27.11 -14.29 -11.04
C VAL A 473 27.32 -15.22 -12.22
N ASP A 474 27.92 -14.73 -13.32
CA ASP A 474 28.25 -15.52 -14.50
C ASP A 474 29.33 -16.57 -14.18
N SER A 475 30.34 -16.22 -13.38
CA SER A 475 31.35 -17.17 -12.88
C SER A 475 30.76 -18.22 -11.94
N ALA A 476 29.65 -17.93 -11.25
CA ALA A 476 28.94 -18.88 -10.41
C ALA A 476 28.04 -19.81 -11.27
N ALA A 477 27.43 -19.27 -12.32
CA ALA A 477 26.62 -20.02 -13.29
C ALA A 477 27.49 -20.93 -14.18
N GLU A 478 28.70 -20.51 -14.57
CA GLU A 478 29.66 -21.33 -15.32
C GLU A 478 30.21 -22.49 -14.47
N ARG A 479 30.45 -22.26 -13.16
CA ARG A 479 30.81 -23.34 -12.22
C ARG A 479 29.69 -24.37 -12.04
N TRP A 480 28.44 -23.97 -12.22
CA TRP A 480 27.28 -24.87 -12.18
C TRP A 480 27.12 -25.73 -13.46
N ASN A 481 27.71 -25.29 -14.58
CA ASN A 481 27.61 -25.93 -15.89
C ASN A 481 28.86 -26.70 -16.36
N ASP A 482 29.88 -26.89 -15.51
CA ASP A 482 31.10 -27.65 -15.84
C ASP A 482 30.78 -29.15 -16.16
N PRO A 483 31.06 -29.63 -17.38
CA PRO A 483 30.87 -31.03 -17.78
C PRO A 483 31.69 -32.06 -17.00
N ARG A 484 32.76 -31.66 -16.29
CA ARG A 484 33.56 -32.56 -15.45
C ARG A 484 32.85 -32.93 -14.15
N ALA A 485 31.95 -32.07 -13.65
CA ALA A 485 31.11 -32.36 -12.48
C ALA A 485 29.98 -33.36 -12.78
N ARG A 486 29.67 -33.63 -14.06
CA ARG A 486 28.61 -34.56 -14.50
C ARG A 486 29.02 -36.04 -14.53
N ARG A 487 30.29 -36.39 -14.33
CA ARG A 487 30.77 -37.80 -14.41
C ARG A 487 30.77 -38.57 -13.08
N LEU A 488 30.12 -38.07 -12.02
CA LEU A 488 30.08 -38.74 -10.72
C LEU A 488 28.67 -39.07 -10.21
N ARG A 489 27.65 -39.17 -11.07
CA ARG A 489 26.31 -39.65 -10.65
C ARG A 489 25.73 -40.59 -11.70
N ASP A 490 26.10 -41.86 -11.56
CA ASP A 490 25.77 -42.96 -12.46
C ASP A 490 24.47 -43.68 -12.04
N ASP A 491 23.56 -43.81 -13.01
CA ASP A 491 22.55 -44.82 -13.36
C ASP A 491 21.71 -45.62 -12.34
N SER A 492 21.98 -45.57 -11.04
CA SER A 492 21.18 -46.35 -10.06
C SER A 492 19.85 -45.69 -9.64
N GLU A 493 19.72 -44.37 -9.84
CA GLU A 493 18.58 -43.59 -9.32
C GLU A 493 17.48 -43.35 -10.37
N ARG A 494 17.84 -43.25 -11.66
CA ARG A 494 16.87 -43.15 -12.78
C ARG A 494 16.03 -44.42 -12.94
N ASP A 495 16.61 -45.58 -12.67
CA ASP A 495 15.93 -46.87 -12.80
C ASP A 495 14.97 -47.18 -11.64
N ARG A 496 15.20 -46.59 -10.46
CA ARG A 496 14.26 -46.65 -9.33
C ARG A 496 13.00 -45.84 -9.59
N ILE A 497 13.13 -44.66 -10.18
CA ILE A 497 12.01 -43.75 -10.44
C ILE A 497 11.11 -44.29 -11.57
N ARG A 498 11.69 -44.87 -12.63
CA ARG A 498 10.94 -45.47 -13.75
C ARG A 498 10.12 -46.70 -13.37
N ARG A 499 10.56 -47.49 -12.38
CA ARG A 499 9.81 -48.67 -11.89
C ARG A 499 8.63 -48.30 -10.98
N ARG A 500 8.68 -47.14 -10.30
CA ARG A 500 7.60 -46.66 -9.43
C ARG A 500 6.41 -46.12 -10.23
N TRP A 501 6.68 -45.36 -11.30
CA TRP A 501 5.66 -44.76 -12.16
C TRP A 501 4.81 -45.77 -12.95
N ARG A 502 5.34 -46.95 -13.28
CA ARG A 502 4.58 -47.99 -14.02
C ARG A 502 3.57 -48.74 -13.14
N ARG A 503 3.68 -48.69 -11.81
CA ARG A 503 2.74 -49.38 -10.90
C ARG A 503 1.45 -48.60 -10.63
N ASP A 504 1.49 -47.27 -10.73
CA ASP A 504 0.33 -46.43 -10.39
C ASP A 504 -0.63 -46.19 -11.58
N ARG A 505 -0.18 -46.42 -12.82
CA ARG A 505 -0.99 -46.16 -14.03
C ARG A 505 -2.07 -47.21 -14.31
N ASP A 506 -1.97 -48.42 -13.73
CA ASP A 506 -2.89 -49.54 -13.99
C ASP A 506 -4.05 -49.68 -12.98
N ARG A 507 -4.17 -48.78 -11.99
CA ARG A 507 -5.23 -48.88 -10.95
C ARG A 507 -6.48 -48.03 -11.19
N SER A 508 -6.59 -47.25 -12.27
CA SER A 508 -7.70 -46.29 -12.45
C SER A 508 -8.42 -46.36 -13.81
N ARG A 509 -8.76 -47.57 -14.29
CA ARG A 509 -9.68 -47.74 -15.44
C ARG A 509 -10.70 -48.87 -15.22
N HIS A 510 -11.91 -48.55 -14.73
CA HIS A 510 -13.21 -48.85 -15.38
C HIS A 510 -14.47 -48.48 -14.53
N PRO A 511 -15.66 -48.29 -15.16
CA PRO A 511 -16.70 -47.32 -14.76
C PRO A 511 -18.06 -47.95 -14.34
N ARG A 512 -18.99 -47.15 -13.81
CA ARG A 512 -20.45 -47.43 -13.87
C ARG A 512 -21.30 -46.20 -14.18
N ARG A 513 -22.20 -46.41 -15.14
CA ARG A 513 -23.26 -45.53 -15.67
C ARG A 513 -24.53 -45.59 -14.80
N THR A 514 -25.35 -44.53 -14.84
CA THR A 514 -26.82 -44.65 -14.91
C THR A 514 -27.46 -43.45 -15.64
N ARG A 515 -28.45 -43.76 -16.49
CA ARG A 515 -29.31 -42.91 -17.34
C ARG A 515 -30.38 -42.19 -16.46
N HIS A 516 -31.16 -41.16 -16.83
CA HIS A 516 -31.97 -40.94 -18.03
C HIS A 516 -32.69 -39.56 -17.99
N ARG A 517 -32.97 -39.00 -19.19
CA ARG A 517 -34.16 -38.25 -19.66
C ARG A 517 -34.44 -36.77 -19.26
N LEU A 518 -34.45 -35.93 -20.31
CA LEU A 518 -35.23 -34.69 -20.49
C LEU A 518 -36.72 -34.99 -20.80
N PRO A 519 -37.63 -34.00 -20.63
CA PRO A 519 -38.22 -33.31 -21.81
C PRO A 519 -38.48 -31.78 -21.58
N ARG A 520 -38.13 -30.90 -22.54
CA ARG A 520 -38.93 -30.25 -23.63
C ARG A 520 -39.77 -29.00 -23.26
N GLN A 521 -39.39 -27.91 -23.93
CA GLN A 521 -40.16 -26.88 -24.68
C GLN A 521 -41.35 -26.13 -24.06
N GLY A 522 -41.31 -24.81 -24.20
CA GLY A 522 -42.45 -23.90 -24.22
C GLY A 522 -42.02 -22.48 -24.62
N ASP A 523 -42.30 -22.12 -25.87
CA ASP A 523 -42.08 -20.81 -26.51
C ASP A 523 -43.36 -19.94 -26.39
N HIS A 524 -43.25 -18.64 -26.71
CA HIS A 524 -44.26 -17.52 -26.73
C HIS A 524 -43.93 -16.40 -25.72
N GLY A 525 -43.92 -15.10 -26.04
CA GLY A 525 -44.33 -14.38 -27.23
C GLY A 525 -45.06 -13.07 -26.87
N SER A 526 -44.41 -11.93 -27.11
CA SER A 526 -44.98 -10.66 -27.60
C SER A 526 -45.55 -9.56 -26.66
N ARG A 527 -45.00 -8.35 -26.87
CA ARG A 527 -45.63 -7.05 -27.25
C ARG A 527 -46.27 -6.08 -26.22
N ARG A 528 -45.77 -4.82 -26.35
CA ARG A 528 -46.43 -3.47 -26.32
C ARG A 528 -47.09 -3.03 -24.99
N GLY A 529 -47.06 -1.79 -24.53
CA GLY A 529 -46.51 -0.53 -25.03
C GLY A 529 -47.13 0.68 -24.32
N SER A 530 -46.40 1.81 -24.36
CA SER A 530 -46.93 3.19 -24.46
C SER A 530 -47.41 3.98 -23.22
N ARG A 531 -46.78 5.16 -23.07
CA ARG A 531 -47.37 6.53 -22.99
C ARG A 531 -47.82 7.13 -21.64
N ARG A 532 -47.14 8.27 -21.38
CA ARG A 532 -47.64 9.68 -21.22
C ARG A 532 -47.98 10.21 -19.81
N ARG A 533 -47.32 11.36 -19.52
CA ARG A 533 -47.82 12.69 -19.05
C ARG A 533 -48.53 12.71 -17.68
N SER A 534 -48.55 13.77 -16.88
CA SER A 534 -48.09 15.17 -16.91
C SER A 534 -48.58 15.81 -15.60
N ASP A 535 -48.03 16.98 -15.24
CA ASP A 535 -48.73 18.08 -14.54
C ASP A 535 -49.11 17.84 -13.06
N ARG A 536 -49.15 18.81 -12.14
CA ARG A 536 -48.82 20.24 -12.08
C ARG A 536 -49.16 20.69 -10.64
N SER A 537 -48.40 21.67 -10.13
CA SER A 537 -48.82 22.84 -9.35
C SER A 537 -49.83 22.73 -8.19
N ARG A 538 -49.53 23.38 -7.04
CA ARG A 538 -50.17 24.64 -6.56
C ARG A 538 -49.70 24.99 -5.14
N ASP A 539 -49.22 26.23 -4.93
CA ASP A 539 -49.84 27.34 -4.15
C ASP A 539 -49.91 27.08 -2.63
N HIS A 540 -49.61 27.98 -1.68
CA HIS A 540 -49.79 29.43 -1.65
C HIS A 540 -49.08 30.06 -0.41
N ARG A 541 -48.53 31.27 -0.60
CA ARG A 541 -48.64 32.51 0.23
C ARG A 541 -48.45 32.53 1.78
N ARG A 542 -47.47 33.37 2.15
CA ARG A 542 -47.50 34.60 3.00
C ARG A 542 -47.71 34.53 4.54
N ARG A 543 -46.64 35.01 5.21
CA ARG A 543 -46.50 36.15 6.16
C ARG A 543 -46.97 36.07 7.62
N ASP A 544 -46.02 36.54 8.45
CA ASP A 544 -46.09 37.37 9.66
C ASP A 544 -46.30 36.72 11.06
N ARG A 545 -45.27 36.96 11.91
CA ARG A 545 -45.18 36.88 13.40
C ARG A 545 -46.09 37.96 14.06
N PRO A 546 -46.26 38.11 15.41
CA PRO A 546 -45.41 37.65 16.55
C PRO A 546 -46.08 37.26 17.91
N GLY A 547 -45.28 36.62 18.78
CA GLY A 547 -45.06 36.93 20.22
C GLY A 547 -46.11 36.60 21.31
N ALA A 548 -45.70 35.84 22.36
CA ALA A 548 -45.95 36.12 23.79
C ALA A 548 -45.49 34.98 24.77
N SER A 549 -44.49 35.32 25.61
CA SER A 549 -44.32 35.11 27.09
C SER A 549 -44.84 33.88 27.88
N LEU A 550 -43.90 33.20 28.59
CA LEU A 550 -43.76 32.82 30.05
C LEU A 550 -44.99 32.31 30.88
N PRO A 551 -44.85 31.59 32.05
CA PRO A 551 -43.74 31.56 33.03
C PRO A 551 -43.39 30.22 33.77
N LEU A 552 -42.40 30.30 34.66
CA LEU A 552 -41.85 29.34 35.66
C LEU A 552 -42.69 29.19 36.96
N GLN A 553 -42.64 28.01 37.62
CA GLN A 553 -42.60 27.77 39.10
C GLN A 553 -42.15 26.30 39.36
N ARG A 554 -41.06 25.96 40.09
CA ARG A 554 -40.65 26.06 41.52
C ARG A 554 -41.10 24.90 42.45
N ARG A 555 -40.11 24.22 43.10
CA ARG A 555 -39.96 23.79 44.53
C ARG A 555 -38.67 22.91 44.63
N ARG A 556 -37.55 23.21 45.35
CA ARG A 556 -37.22 23.39 46.80
C ARG A 556 -37.65 22.21 47.68
N HIS A 557 -36.91 21.62 48.64
CA HIS A 557 -35.63 21.87 49.35
C HIS A 557 -35.30 20.63 50.25
N PHE A 558 -34.03 20.48 50.69
CA PHE A 558 -33.50 20.18 52.06
C PHE A 558 -32.24 19.29 51.99
N PHE A 559 -31.31 19.24 52.95
CA PHE A 559 -30.43 20.16 53.69
C PHE A 559 -29.48 19.25 54.51
N GLY A 560 -28.20 19.60 54.68
CA GLY A 560 -27.28 18.88 55.57
C GLY A 560 -25.89 19.52 55.65
N ALA A 561 -25.72 20.36 56.66
CA ALA A 561 -24.54 21.12 57.13
C ALA A 561 -23.46 20.21 57.77
N ALA A 562 -22.25 20.59 58.23
CA ALA A 562 -21.34 21.76 58.30
C ALA A 562 -19.96 21.18 58.73
N ASP A 563 -18.79 21.79 58.50
CA ASP A 563 -18.04 22.79 59.30
C ASP A 563 -16.57 22.63 58.78
N GLY A 564 -15.63 23.57 58.73
CA GLY A 564 -15.46 24.93 59.24
C GLY A 564 -13.95 25.26 59.19
N ALA A 565 -13.65 26.57 59.23
CA ALA A 565 -12.39 27.20 59.65
C ALA A 565 -11.24 27.54 58.63
N HIS A 566 -11.14 28.86 58.42
CA HIS A 566 -9.95 29.74 58.44
C HIS A 566 -8.95 29.78 57.24
N GLY A 567 -8.93 30.95 56.57
CA GLY A 567 -7.85 31.43 55.67
C GLY A 567 -6.65 32.02 56.43
N PRO A 568 -5.92 33.06 55.94
CA PRO A 568 -5.91 33.68 54.61
C PRO A 568 -4.46 33.97 54.06
N ARG A 569 -4.37 34.52 52.82
CA ARG A 569 -3.35 35.47 52.29
C ARG A 569 -1.86 35.00 52.31
N ARG A 570 -1.04 35.16 51.26
CA ARG A 570 -0.69 36.40 50.54
C ARG A 570 0.43 36.08 49.52
N LYS A 571 0.57 37.01 48.56
CA LYS A 571 1.80 37.47 47.87
C LYS A 571 2.35 36.70 46.66
N ARG A 572 2.13 37.35 45.51
CA ARG A 572 3.14 37.71 44.49
C ARG A 572 4.54 37.87 45.07
N ASP A 573 5.55 37.40 44.34
CA ASP A 573 6.62 38.28 43.85
C ASP A 573 7.43 37.61 42.73
N ARG A 574 7.62 38.40 41.68
CA ARG A 574 8.68 38.45 40.65
C ARG A 574 8.79 37.34 39.62
#